data_AF-A0A0L8H0S8-F1
#
_entry.id   AF-A0A0L8H0S8-F1
#
_cell.length_a   1.000
_cell.length_b   1.000
_cell.length_c   1.000
_cell.angle_alpha   90.00
_cell.angle_beta   90.00
_cell.angle_gamma   90.00
#
_symmetry.space_group_name_H-M   'P 1'
#
loop_
_entity.id
_entity.type
_entity.pdbx_description
1 polymer ?
#
loop_
_entity_poly.entity_id
_entity_poly.type
_entity_poly.pdbx_seq_one_letter_code
_entity_poly.pdbx_strand_id
1 'polypeptide(L)' 'AADLTKPIDKRIYKGTFPTCHDFNHQSASCESVLLLVGFTAGQVQLIDPIKQEISKLYNEE' A
#
# COMPACT_ATOMS: atom_id res chain seq x y z
N ALA A 1 3.84 21.53 -8.26
CA ALA A 1 3.24 20.18 -8.36
C ALA A 1 4.37 19.15 -8.33
N ALA A 2 4.12 17.92 -7.87
CA ALA A 2 5.12 16.85 -7.89
C ALA A 2 5.35 16.33 -9.33
N ASP A 3 6.55 15.78 -9.59
CA ASP A 3 6.90 15.15 -10.87
C ASP A 3 6.22 13.77 -11.00
N LEU A 4 5.23 13.67 -11.87
CA LEU A 4 4.45 12.44 -12.07
C LEU A 4 5.27 11.30 -12.70
N THR A 5 6.46 11.58 -13.23
CA THR A 5 7.36 10.56 -13.79
C THR A 5 8.22 9.87 -12.73
N LYS A 6 8.23 10.39 -11.50
CA LYS A 6 9.07 9.91 -10.38
C LYS A 6 8.22 9.64 -9.13
N PRO A 7 7.36 8.61 -9.14
CA PRO A 7 6.60 8.23 -7.96
C PRO A 7 7.54 7.73 -6.85
N ILE A 8 7.16 7.95 -5.59
CA ILE A 8 7.87 7.41 -4.42
C ILE A 8 7.80 5.88 -4.42
N ASP A 9 6.61 5.33 -4.63
CA ASP A 9 6.36 3.91 -4.84
C ASP A 9 5.29 3.74 -5.92
N LYS A 10 5.42 2.67 -6.72
CA LYS A 10 4.45 2.31 -7.75
C LYS A 10 4.34 0.79 -7.81
N ARG A 11 3.16 0.27 -7.46
CA ARG A 11 2.86 -1.17 -7.48
C ARG A 11 1.88 -1.51 -8.61
N ILE A 12 2.07 -2.69 -9.19
CA ILE A 12 1.19 -3.24 -10.23
C ILE A 12 0.65 -4.56 -9.70
N TYR A 13 -0.68 -4.65 -9.59
CA TYR A 13 -1.37 -5.85 -9.13
C TYR A 13 -1.92 -6.61 -10.33
N LYS A 14 -1.64 -7.91 -10.41
CA LYS A 14 -2.15 -8.82 -11.42
C LYS A 14 -3.13 -9.80 -10.76
N GLY A 15 -4.31 -10.00 -11.33
CA GLY A 15 -5.29 -10.99 -10.87
C GLY A 15 -6.35 -10.47 -9.89
N THR A 16 -6.01 -9.51 -9.03
CA THR A 16 -6.97 -8.82 -8.16
C THR A 16 -6.73 -7.31 -8.18
N PHE A 17 -7.78 -6.51 -8.01
CA PHE A 17 -7.72 -5.06 -8.16
C PHE A 17 -7.90 -4.36 -6.82
N PRO A 18 -7.15 -3.30 -6.51
CA PRO A 18 -7.40 -2.47 -5.34
C PRO A 18 -8.80 -1.85 -5.39
N THR A 19 -9.51 -1.85 -4.26
CA THR A 19 -10.87 -1.28 -4.14
C THR A 19 -10.91 -0.09 -3.18
N CYS A 20 -10.15 -0.15 -2.10
CA CYS A 20 -10.05 0.90 -1.09
C CYS A 20 -8.67 0.88 -0.43
N HIS A 21 -8.35 1.92 0.33
CA HIS A 21 -7.10 2.02 1.07
C HIS A 21 -7.23 3.02 2.22
N ASP A 22 -6.39 2.88 3.24
CA ASP A 22 -6.33 3.81 4.37
C ASP A 22 -4.93 3.88 5.00
N PHE A 23 -4.53 5.08 5.41
CA PHE A 23 -3.24 5.33 6.06
C PHE A 23 -3.36 5.25 7.58
N ASN A 24 -2.37 4.64 8.23
CA ASN A 24 -2.24 4.75 9.68
C ASN A 24 -1.63 6.12 10.05
N HIS A 25 -2.50 7.08 10.37
CA HIS A 25 -2.09 8.42 10.80
C HIS A 25 -1.39 8.45 12.17
N GLN A 26 -1.61 7.47 13.04
CA GLN A 26 -1.06 7.46 14.39
C GLN A 26 0.44 7.14 14.40
N SER A 27 0.91 6.28 13.48
CA SER A 27 2.32 5.85 13.40
C SER A 27 3.08 6.46 12.22
N ALA A 28 2.49 7.41 11.50
CA ALA A 28 3.11 8.02 10.32
C ALA A 28 4.31 8.92 10.70
N SER A 29 5.43 8.76 10.00
CA SER A 29 6.62 9.63 10.09
C SER A 29 7.21 9.90 8.70
N CYS A 30 8.28 10.71 8.63
CA CYS A 30 8.99 10.92 7.36
C CYS A 30 9.78 9.70 6.89
N GLU A 31 10.07 8.75 7.78
CA GLU A 31 10.81 7.52 7.47
C GLU A 31 9.89 6.34 7.16
N SER A 32 8.63 6.36 7.60
CA SER A 32 7.72 5.22 7.46
C SER A 32 6.27 5.65 7.52
N VAL A 33 5.45 5.10 6.63
CA VAL A 33 4.00 5.25 6.67
C VAL A 33 3.37 3.90 6.38
N LEU A 34 2.40 3.47 7.18
CA LEU A 34 1.68 2.22 6.95
C LEU A 34 0.40 2.49 6.16
N LEU A 35 0.22 1.76 5.07
CA LEU A 35 -0.93 1.83 4.18
C LEU A 35 -1.58 0.46 4.07
N LEU A 36 -2.87 0.39 4.38
CA LEU A 36 -3.70 -0.77 4.06
C LEU A 36 -4.30 -0.60 2.67
N VAL A 37 -4.30 -1.68 1.89
CA VAL A 37 -4.92 -1.74 0.56
C VAL A 37 -5.88 -2.93 0.54
N GLY A 38 -7.17 -2.68 0.35
CA GLY A 38 -8.19 -3.71 0.15
C GLY A 38 -8.32 -4.07 -1.32
N PHE A 39 -8.63 -5.34 -1.60
CA PHE A 39 -8.72 -5.88 -2.96
C PHE A 39 -10.09 -6.48 -3.28
N THR A 40 -10.38 -6.62 -4.58
CA THR A 40 -11.66 -7.14 -5.10
C THR A 40 -12.00 -8.55 -4.62
N ALA A 41 -11.02 -9.40 -4.38
CA ALA A 41 -11.23 -10.77 -3.89
C ALA A 41 -11.16 -10.86 -2.35
N GLY A 42 -11.25 -9.73 -1.64
CA GLY A 42 -11.36 -9.68 -0.18
C GLY A 42 -10.03 -9.74 0.56
N GLN A 43 -8.88 -9.84 -0.14
CA GLN A 43 -7.57 -9.71 0.48
C GLN A 43 -7.35 -8.28 0.98
N VAL A 44 -6.51 -8.15 2.00
CA VAL A 44 -6.00 -6.86 2.45
C VAL A 44 -4.47 -6.95 2.52
N GLN A 45 -3.77 -5.98 1.95
CA GLN A 45 -2.31 -5.89 2.03
C GLN A 45 -1.90 -4.71 2.91
N LEU A 46 -0.98 -4.95 3.84
CA LEU A 46 -0.27 -3.90 4.56
C LEU A 46 1.06 -3.63 3.85
N ILE A 47 1.29 -2.37 3.50
CA ILE A 47 2.53 -1.93 2.84
C ILE A 47 3.12 -0.69 3.53
N ASP A 48 4.43 -0.51 3.38
CA ASP A 48 5.10 0.77 3.64
C ASP A 48 5.65 1.31 2.32
N PRO A 49 5.06 2.37 1.73
CA PRO A 49 5.53 2.91 0.44
C PRO A 49 6.81 3.74 0.56
N ILE A 50 7.22 4.14 1.78
CA ILE A 50 8.46 4.90 2.00
C ILE A 50 9.64 3.94 2.11
N LYS A 51 9.56 2.95 3.01
CA LYS A 51 10.65 1.97 3.20
C LYS A 51 10.63 0.85 2.18
N GLN A 52 9.46 0.50 1.65
CA GLN A 52 9.27 -0.60 0.69
C GLN A 52 9.64 -2.01 1.23
N GLU A 53 9.95 -2.14 2.53
CA GLU A 53 10.31 -3.41 3.17
C GLU A 53 9.09 -4.20 3.68
N ILE A 54 7.97 -3.51 3.95
CA ILE A 54 6.74 -4.13 4.48
C ILE A 54 5.80 -4.45 3.32
N SER A 55 5.42 -5.73 3.22
CA SER A 55 4.39 -6.23 2.31
C SER A 55 3.76 -7.50 2.88
N LYS A 56 2.78 -7.33 3.77
CA LYS A 56 2.07 -8.45 4.41
C LYS A 56 0.67 -8.60 3.83
N LEU A 57 0.32 -9.78 3.35
CA LEU A 57 -1.02 -10.10 2.85
C LEU A 57 -1.86 -10.75 3.96
N TYR A 58 -3.13 -10.41 3.98
CA TYR A 58 -4.13 -10.94 4.90
C TYR A 58 -5.29 -11.51 4.09
N ASN A 59 -5.92 -12.56 4.61
CA ASN A 59 -7.05 -13.26 4.00
C ASN A 59 -6.70 -13.92 2.65
N GLU A 60 -5.66 -14.75 2.63
CA GLU A 60 -5.15 -15.47 1.43
C GLU A 60 -5.85 -16.82 1.13
N GLU A 61 -7.01 -17.10 1.73
CA GLU A 61 -7.72 -18.38 1.53
C GLU A 61 -8.22 -18.62 0.10
#